data_AF-A0A2A4PBU5-F1
#
_entry.id   AF-A0A2A4PBU5-F1
#
_cell.length_a   1.000
_cell.length_b   1.000
_cell.length_c   1.000
_cell.angle_alpha   90.00
_cell.angle_beta   90.00
_cell.angle_gamma   90.00
#
_symmetry.space_group_name_H-M   'P 1'
#
loop_
_entity.id
_entity.type
_entity.pdbx_description
1 polymer ?
#
loop_
_entity_poly.entity_id
_entity_poly.type
_entity_poly.pdbx_seq_one_letter_code
_entity_poly.pdbx_strand_id
1 'polypeptide(L)'
;MISLKHLAVLTLSIGACESTHIMGKSDHLTATASGIETSAGGGFTVKKLSVVAPAQPRVLFTSAQLTIYREHDGQPGFTSPPDQLVSQHQASSPLPSTHLTISAITTSTQANGIGNTFELIVVDENGDNHTFSGTI
;
A
#
# COMPACT_ATOMS: atom_id res chain seq x y z
N MET A 1 29.53 38.79 34.99
CA MET A 1 29.15 38.91 33.56
C MET A 1 28.98 37.50 33.01
N ILE A 2 27.75 37.12 32.67
CA ILE A 2 27.39 35.75 32.28
C ILE A 2 27.59 35.60 30.77
N SER A 3 28.39 34.61 30.37
CA SER A 3 28.63 34.24 28.97
C SER A 3 27.45 33.39 28.47
N LEU A 4 26.67 33.95 27.54
CA LEU A 4 25.61 33.23 26.83
C LEU A 4 26.24 32.35 25.74
N LYS A 5 26.41 31.06 26.03
CA LYS A 5 26.64 30.05 24.98
C LYS A 5 25.30 29.83 24.27
N HIS A 6 25.21 30.30 23.03
CA HIS A 6 24.10 29.98 22.14
C HIS A 6 24.13 28.48 21.84
N LEU A 7 23.23 27.75 22.50
CA LEU A 7 22.91 26.37 22.20
C LEU A 7 22.21 26.36 20.83
N ALA A 8 22.96 26.03 19.79
CA ALA A 8 22.38 25.69 18.49
C ALA A 8 21.55 24.43 18.70
N VAL A 9 20.23 24.59 18.82
CA VAL A 9 19.29 23.48 18.72
C VAL A 9 19.35 23.03 17.26
N LEU A 10 20.17 22.03 17.00
CA LEU A 10 20.17 21.27 15.77
C LEU A 10 18.83 20.54 15.74
N THR A 11 17.79 21.15 15.17
CA THR A 11 16.58 20.44 14.78
C THR A 11 17.01 19.44 13.72
N LEU A 12 17.31 18.21 14.13
CA LEU A 12 17.27 17.06 13.23
C LEU A 12 15.84 17.03 12.71
N SER A 13 15.64 17.48 11.47
CA SER A 13 14.52 17.06 10.67
C SER A 13 14.62 15.54 10.59
N ILE A 14 13.81 14.85 11.39
CA ILE A 14 13.59 13.42 11.31
C ILE A 14 13.07 13.22 9.89
N GLY A 15 13.96 12.77 8.99
CA GLY A 15 13.57 12.46 7.62
C GLY A 15 12.41 11.47 7.71
N ALA A 16 11.31 11.75 6.99
CA ALA A 16 10.21 10.81 6.87
C ALA A 16 10.81 9.45 6.52
N CYS A 17 10.69 8.48 7.43
CA CYS A 17 11.18 7.14 7.21
C CYS A 17 10.23 6.50 6.20
N GLU A 18 10.51 6.70 4.91
CA GLU A 18 9.79 6.05 3.83
C GLU A 18 9.99 4.53 3.98
N SER A 19 8.93 3.84 4.40
CA SER A 19 8.97 2.40 4.57
C SER A 19 8.53 1.68 3.30
N THR A 20 8.94 0.41 3.20
CA THR A 20 8.57 -0.51 2.12
C THR A 20 7.85 -1.70 2.74
N HIS A 21 6.75 -2.13 2.13
CA HIS A 21 5.94 -3.26 2.59
C HIS A 21 5.63 -4.20 1.42
N ILE A 22 5.79 -5.51 1.64
CA ILE A 22 5.41 -6.54 0.66
C ILE A 22 3.93 -6.85 0.86
N MET A 23 3.09 -6.34 -0.02
CA MET A 23 1.63 -6.55 0.05
C MET A 23 1.20 -7.92 -0.49
N GLY A 24 2.04 -8.55 -1.31
CA GLY A 24 1.74 -9.86 -1.88
C GLY A 24 2.96 -10.48 -2.50
N LYS A 25 3.11 -11.80 -2.35
CA LYS A 25 4.19 -12.56 -2.97
C LYS A 25 3.71 -13.96 -3.30
N SER A 26 3.99 -14.39 -4.52
CA SER A 26 3.81 -15.76 -5.00
C SER A 26 5.02 -16.17 -5.84
N ASP A 27 5.00 -17.37 -6.40
CA ASP A 27 6.01 -17.82 -7.36
C ASP A 27 5.97 -17.03 -8.69
N HIS A 28 4.87 -16.32 -8.94
CA HIS A 28 4.59 -15.65 -10.21
C HIS A 28 4.67 -14.12 -10.14
N LEU A 29 4.64 -13.53 -8.94
CA LEU A 29 4.71 -12.08 -8.78
C LEU A 29 5.13 -11.65 -7.38
N THR A 30 5.62 -10.41 -7.29
CA THR A 30 5.78 -9.68 -6.03
C THR A 30 5.14 -8.30 -6.14
N ALA A 31 4.29 -7.96 -5.17
CA ALA A 31 3.64 -6.66 -5.04
C ALA A 31 4.25 -5.91 -3.84
N THR A 32 4.81 -4.73 -4.10
CA THR A 32 5.55 -3.94 -3.11
C THR A 32 5.01 -2.52 -3.05
N ALA A 33 4.54 -2.10 -1.87
CA ALA A 33 4.24 -0.72 -1.53
C ALA A 33 5.50 -0.02 -1.02
N SER A 34 5.73 1.21 -1.48
CA SER A 34 6.92 2.01 -1.15
C SER A 34 6.56 3.47 -0.90
N GLY A 35 7.33 4.11 -0.03
CA GLY A 35 7.06 5.48 0.40
C GLY A 35 5.78 5.55 1.23
N ILE A 36 5.63 4.61 2.18
CA ILE A 36 4.45 4.54 3.04
C ILE A 36 4.61 5.55 4.17
N GLU A 37 3.66 6.45 4.31
CA GLU A 37 3.59 7.42 5.40
C GLU A 37 2.24 7.31 6.11
N THR A 38 2.24 7.11 7.42
CA THR A 38 1.02 7.03 8.23
C THR A 38 0.67 8.40 8.80
N SER A 39 -0.61 8.76 8.75
CA SER A 39 -1.14 9.97 9.36
C SER A 39 -1.67 9.69 10.78
N ALA A 40 -1.62 10.70 11.65
CA ALA A 40 -2.05 10.59 13.06
C ALA A 40 -3.56 10.28 13.25
N GLY A 41 -4.34 10.15 12.17
CA GLY A 41 -5.77 9.81 12.17
C GLY A 41 -6.11 8.41 11.65
N GLY A 42 -5.12 7.52 11.47
CA GLY A 42 -5.35 6.13 11.05
C GLY A 42 -5.44 5.91 9.53
N GLY A 43 -5.15 6.94 8.73
CA GLY A 43 -4.97 6.84 7.29
C GLY A 43 -3.49 6.76 6.91
N PHE A 44 -3.20 6.38 5.67
CA PHE A 44 -1.84 6.29 5.14
C PHE A 44 -1.78 6.82 3.70
N THR A 45 -0.57 7.17 3.28
CA THR A 45 -0.23 7.40 1.88
C THR A 45 0.76 6.33 1.43
N VAL A 46 0.67 5.91 0.18
CA VAL A 46 1.69 5.09 -0.49
C VAL A 46 2.04 5.81 -1.78
N LYS A 47 3.32 6.18 -1.92
CA LYS A 47 3.80 6.84 -3.14
C LYS A 47 3.65 5.95 -4.35
N LYS A 48 3.98 4.66 -4.19
CA LYS A 48 3.97 3.69 -5.28
C LYS A 48 3.73 2.25 -4.79
N LEU A 49 2.78 1.58 -5.44
CA LEU A 49 2.63 0.13 -5.44
C LEU A 49 3.15 -0.41 -6.79
N SER A 50 4.18 -1.26 -6.73
CA SER A 50 4.77 -1.95 -7.90
C SER A 50 4.43 -3.43 -7.86
N VAL A 51 3.90 -3.96 -8.95
CA VAL A 51 3.68 -5.39 -9.16
C VAL A 51 4.67 -5.88 -10.21
N VAL A 52 5.48 -6.87 -9.88
CA VAL A 52 6.59 -7.33 -10.72
C VAL A 52 6.57 -8.85 -10.85
N ALA A 53 6.68 -9.35 -12.08
CA ALA A 53 6.89 -10.77 -12.35
C ALA A 53 8.38 -11.12 -12.15
N PRO A 54 8.71 -12.22 -11.46
CA PRO A 54 10.09 -12.70 -11.40
C PRO A 54 10.56 -13.16 -12.79
N ALA A 55 11.87 -13.32 -12.94
CA ALA A 55 12.46 -13.68 -14.23
C ALA A 55 11.92 -15.03 -14.76
N GLN A 56 11.64 -15.99 -13.87
CA GLN A 56 11.03 -17.28 -14.16
C GLN A 56 10.25 -17.80 -12.93
N PRO A 57 9.04 -18.36 -13.10
CA PRO A 57 8.20 -18.32 -14.30
C PRO A 57 7.79 -16.88 -14.64
N ARG A 58 7.92 -16.50 -15.92
CA ARG A 58 7.52 -15.16 -16.37
C ARG A 58 6.03 -15.17 -16.66
N VAL A 59 5.26 -14.47 -15.82
CA VAL A 59 3.84 -14.17 -16.03
C VAL A 59 3.70 -12.73 -16.51
N LEU A 60 2.79 -12.47 -17.44
CA LEU A 60 2.45 -11.12 -17.87
C LEU A 60 1.12 -10.69 -17.25
N PHE A 61 1.04 -9.43 -16.85
CA PHE A 61 -0.12 -8.84 -16.19
C PHE A 61 -0.87 -7.90 -17.13
N THR A 62 -2.18 -7.93 -17.03
CA THR A 62 -3.08 -7.04 -17.77
C THR A 62 -3.64 -5.95 -16.86
N SER A 63 -3.88 -6.24 -15.58
CA SER A 63 -4.33 -5.24 -14.61
C SER A 63 -3.99 -5.59 -13.16
N ALA A 64 -4.02 -4.56 -12.30
CA ALA A 64 -3.94 -4.68 -10.86
C ALA A 64 -4.94 -3.72 -10.22
N GLN A 65 -5.65 -4.18 -9.20
CA GLN A 65 -6.63 -3.41 -8.45
C GLN A 65 -6.34 -3.58 -6.96
N LEU A 66 -6.02 -2.47 -6.31
CA LEU A 66 -5.90 -2.38 -4.87
C LEU A 66 -7.18 -1.79 -4.31
N THR A 67 -7.83 -2.52 -3.42
CA THR A 67 -8.97 -2.05 -2.64
C THR A 67 -8.55 -1.97 -1.18
N ILE A 68 -8.83 -0.85 -0.53
CA ILE A 68 -8.49 -0.62 0.87
C ILE A 68 -9.79 -0.51 1.65
N TYR A 69 -9.82 -1.19 2.77
CA TYR A 69 -10.96 -1.26 3.65
C TYR A 69 -10.62 -0.71 5.03
N ARG A 70 -11.67 -0.44 5.80
CA ARG A 70 -11.62 -0.12 7.21
C ARG A 70 -12.35 -1.24 7.95
N GLU A 71 -11.68 -1.76 8.97
CA GLU A 71 -12.28 -2.70 9.91
C GLU A 71 -13.46 -2.04 10.63
N HIS A 72 -14.62 -2.69 10.61
CA HIS A 72 -15.80 -2.17 11.29
C HIS A 72 -15.81 -2.52 12.78
N ASP A 73 -15.24 -3.65 13.17
CA ASP A 73 -15.18 -4.15 14.56
C ASP A 73 -13.81 -3.94 15.23
N GLY A 74 -12.84 -3.39 14.49
CA GLY A 74 -11.45 -3.22 14.93
C GLY A 74 -10.70 -4.53 15.10
N GLN A 75 -11.18 -5.61 14.46
CA GLN A 75 -10.48 -6.87 14.34
C GLN A 75 -10.02 -7.08 12.89
N PRO A 76 -8.81 -7.63 12.68
CA PRO A 76 -8.32 -7.94 11.35
C PRO A 76 -9.11 -9.06 10.68
N GLY A 77 -9.66 -8.76 9.51
CA GLY A 77 -10.31 -9.73 8.63
C GLY A 77 -11.67 -9.24 8.14
N PHE A 78 -12.20 -9.92 7.13
CA PHE A 78 -13.50 -9.62 6.55
C PHE A 78 -14.64 -10.23 7.41
N THR A 79 -14.69 -9.89 8.71
CA THR A 79 -15.67 -10.40 9.67
C THR A 79 -17.01 -9.64 9.60
N SER A 80 -18.01 -10.08 10.37
CA SER A 80 -19.34 -9.46 10.38
C SER A 80 -19.50 -8.56 11.62
N PRO A 81 -19.93 -7.30 11.48
CA PRO A 81 -20.33 -6.61 10.25
C PRO A 81 -19.15 -6.33 9.30
N PRO A 82 -19.40 -6.35 7.97
CA PRO A 82 -18.34 -6.34 6.96
C PRO A 82 -17.48 -5.07 6.99
N ASP A 83 -16.22 -5.27 6.62
CA ASP A 83 -15.26 -4.22 6.30
C ASP A 83 -15.84 -3.16 5.35
N GLN A 84 -15.59 -1.89 5.67
CA GLN A 84 -16.10 -0.76 4.90
C GLN A 84 -15.07 -0.32 3.87
N LEU A 85 -15.46 -0.23 2.59
CA LEU A 85 -14.62 0.32 1.52
C LEU A 85 -14.15 1.75 1.86
N VAL A 86 -12.83 1.98 1.82
CA VAL A 86 -12.19 3.28 2.02
C VAL A 86 -11.75 3.88 0.70
N SER A 87 -11.01 3.11 -0.10
CA SER A 87 -10.52 3.57 -1.41
C SER A 87 -10.25 2.39 -2.34
N GLN A 88 -10.17 2.72 -3.63
CA GLN A 88 -9.87 1.76 -4.68
C GLN A 88 -8.99 2.42 -5.72
N HIS A 89 -7.96 1.69 -6.15
CA HIS A 89 -6.98 2.15 -7.11
C HIS A 89 -6.70 1.05 -8.11
N GLN A 90 -6.59 1.41 -9.39
CA GLN A 90 -6.39 0.44 -10.46
C GLN A 90 -5.29 0.91 -11.41
N ALA A 91 -4.54 -0.05 -11.92
CA ALA A 91 -3.69 0.11 -13.08
C ALA A 91 -4.03 -0.97 -14.10
N SER A 92 -4.05 -0.60 -15.38
CA SER A 92 -4.18 -1.54 -16.49
C SER A 92 -3.08 -1.27 -17.51
N SER A 93 -2.68 -2.31 -18.22
CA SER A 93 -1.72 -2.21 -19.32
C SER A 93 -2.42 -2.57 -20.63
N PRO A 94 -2.29 -1.76 -21.69
CA PRO A 94 -2.89 -2.06 -22.99
C PRO A 94 -2.29 -3.30 -23.67
N LEU A 95 -1.10 -3.71 -23.23
CA LEU A 95 -0.44 -4.96 -23.63
C LEU A 95 0.01 -5.69 -22.36
N PRO A 96 -0.02 -7.04 -22.32
CA PRO A 96 0.49 -7.78 -21.17
C PRO A 96 1.93 -7.36 -20.79
N SER A 97 2.16 -7.09 -19.51
CA SER A 97 3.42 -6.53 -19.00
C SER A 97 3.95 -7.29 -17.80
N THR A 98 5.27 -7.40 -17.67
CA THR A 98 5.92 -7.96 -16.46
C THR A 98 5.87 -7.00 -15.26
N HIS A 99 5.41 -5.77 -15.47
CA HIS A 99 5.40 -4.73 -14.46
C HIS A 99 4.13 -3.86 -14.56
N LEU A 100 3.46 -3.66 -13.42
CA LEU A 100 2.37 -2.69 -13.25
C LEU A 100 2.70 -1.75 -12.09
N THR A 101 2.17 -0.53 -12.16
CA THR A 101 2.36 0.46 -11.10
C THR A 101 1.07 1.23 -10.84
N ILE A 102 0.72 1.33 -9.55
CA ILE A 102 -0.31 2.22 -9.03
C ILE A 102 0.40 3.27 -8.19
N SER A 103 0.17 4.55 -8.50
CA SER A 103 0.84 5.67 -7.82
C SER A 103 -0.14 6.49 -7.00
N ALA A 104 0.38 7.21 -6.00
CA ALA A 104 -0.36 8.19 -5.20
C ALA A 104 -1.63 7.62 -4.54
N ILE A 105 -1.48 6.48 -3.85
CA ILE A 105 -2.55 5.91 -3.03
C ILE A 105 -2.64 6.73 -1.75
N THR A 106 -3.83 7.22 -1.42
CA THR A 106 -4.07 7.98 -0.19
C THR A 106 -5.38 7.51 0.40
N THR A 107 -5.36 7.18 1.70
CA THR A 107 -6.56 6.87 2.45
C THR A 107 -6.83 8.00 3.43
N SER A 108 -8.07 8.51 3.42
CA SER A 108 -8.53 9.44 4.46
C SER A 108 -9.58 8.74 5.32
N THR A 109 -9.22 8.42 6.56
CA THR A 109 -10.19 7.92 7.55
C THR A 109 -10.74 9.10 8.33
N GLN A 110 -11.85 9.70 7.88
CA GLN A 110 -12.52 10.80 8.60
C GLN A 110 -13.27 10.35 9.87
N ALA A 111 -13.30 9.05 10.19
CA ALA A 111 -14.04 8.54 11.34
C ALA A 111 -13.36 7.29 11.93
N ASN A 112 -12.96 7.38 13.21
CA ASN A 112 -12.70 6.31 14.19
C ASN A 112 -12.52 4.87 13.69
N GLY A 113 -11.52 4.61 12.86
CA GLY A 113 -11.11 3.26 12.46
C GLY A 113 -9.86 3.29 11.60
N ILE A 114 -9.01 2.27 11.73
CA ILE A 114 -7.76 2.15 10.96
C ILE A 114 -8.13 1.61 9.58
N GLY A 115 -7.88 2.39 8.54
CA GLY A 115 -8.18 2.01 7.16
C GLY A 115 -6.96 1.35 6.53
N ASN A 116 -6.47 0.25 7.11
CA ASN A 116 -5.22 -0.40 6.71
C ASN A 116 -5.37 -1.83 6.20
N THR A 117 -6.58 -2.41 6.22
CA THR A 117 -6.83 -3.69 5.55
C THR A 117 -6.90 -3.50 4.04
N PHE A 118 -6.39 -4.46 3.27
CA PHE A 118 -6.41 -4.38 1.82
C PHE A 118 -6.77 -5.71 1.16
N GLU A 119 -7.27 -5.60 -0.06
CA GLU A 119 -7.32 -6.66 -1.05
C GLU A 119 -6.63 -6.15 -2.33
N LEU A 120 -5.65 -6.90 -2.82
CA LEU A 120 -4.98 -6.67 -4.08
C LEU A 120 -5.29 -7.82 -5.02
N ILE A 121 -5.93 -7.51 -6.15
CA ILE A 121 -6.20 -8.45 -7.24
C ILE A 121 -5.30 -8.07 -8.41
N VAL A 122 -4.48 -9.00 -8.87
CA VAL A 122 -3.69 -8.86 -10.10
C VAL A 122 -4.23 -9.86 -11.12
N VAL A 123 -4.55 -9.39 -12.31
CA VAL A 123 -5.04 -10.23 -13.42
C VAL A 123 -3.91 -10.46 -14.40
N ASP A 124 -3.65 -11.71 -14.73
CA ASP A 124 -2.64 -12.09 -15.70
C ASP A 124 -3.15 -12.00 -17.16
N GLU A 125 -2.35 -12.46 -18.12
CA GLU A 125 -2.70 -12.50 -19.54
C GLU A 125 -3.68 -13.61 -19.92
N ASN A 126 -3.83 -14.63 -19.08
CA ASN A 126 -4.78 -15.73 -19.24
C ASN A 126 -6.16 -15.39 -18.64
N GLY A 127 -6.24 -14.30 -17.87
CA GLY A 127 -7.44 -13.90 -17.13
C GLY A 127 -7.50 -14.49 -15.72
N ASP A 128 -6.41 -15.10 -15.24
CA ASP A 128 -6.32 -15.66 -13.90
C ASP A 128 -6.09 -14.54 -12.86
N ASN A 129 -6.79 -14.67 -11.73
CA ASN A 129 -6.69 -13.74 -10.62
C ASN A 129 -5.65 -14.21 -9.61
N HIS A 130 -4.72 -13.32 -9.25
CA HIS A 130 -3.85 -13.44 -8.09
C HIS A 130 -4.32 -12.48 -7.00
N THR A 131 -4.96 -13.02 -5.97
CA THR A 131 -5.51 -12.24 -4.86
C THR A 131 -4.61 -12.30 -3.63
N PHE A 132 -4.34 -11.13 -3.05
CA PHE A 132 -3.63 -10.97 -1.78
C PHE A 132 -4.46 -10.11 -0.85
N SER A 133 -4.43 -10.42 0.44
CA SER A 133 -5.06 -9.60 1.46
C SER A 133 -4.19 -9.53 2.69
N GLY A 134 -4.35 -8.44 3.45
CA GLY A 134 -3.54 -8.21 4.64
C GLY A 134 -3.78 -6.83 5.22
N THR A 135 -2.84 -6.40 6.07
CA THR A 135 -2.81 -5.09 6.70
C THR A 135 -1.48 -4.39 6.40
N ILE A 136 -1.55 -3.07 6.19
CA ILE A 136 -0.38 -2.18 6.07
C ILE A 136 0.03 -1.65 7.44
#